data_AF-A0A534A208-F1
#
_entry.id   AF-A0A534A208-F1
#
_cell.length_a   1.000
_cell.length_b   1.000
_cell.length_c   1.000
_cell.angle_alpha   90.00
_cell.angle_beta   90.00
_cell.angle_gamma   90.00
#
_symmetry.space_group_name_H-M   'P 1'
#
loop_
_entity.id
_entity.type
_entity.pdbx_description
1 polymer ?
#
loop_
_entity_poly.entity_id
_entity_poly.type
_entity_poly.pdbx_seq_one_letter_code
_entity_poly.pdbx_strand_id
1 'polypeptide(L)' 'MNIIVITGMLSSVLSILTAVLALVQTITGAEAAALAIKAAILSITQAIGILNSLPPITIP' A
#
# COMPACT_ATOMS: atom_id res chain seq x y z
N MET A 1 -18.92 -9.17 2.88
CA MET A 1 -18.61 -7.88 2.20
C MET A 1 -17.35 -7.19 2.74
N ASN A 2 -16.35 -7.90 3.32
CA ASN A 2 -15.27 -7.22 4.06
C ASN A 2 -13.90 -7.19 3.34
N ILE A 3 -13.38 -8.31 2.85
CA ILE A 3 -12.00 -8.36 2.33
C ILE A 3 -11.83 -7.63 0.99
N ILE A 4 -12.74 -7.82 0.03
CA ILE A 4 -12.62 -7.22 -1.32
C ILE A 4 -12.59 -5.68 -1.25
N VAL A 5 -13.40 -5.07 -0.37
CA VAL A 5 -13.44 -3.62 -0.19
C VAL A 5 -12.14 -3.11 0.44
N ILE A 6 -11.64 -3.79 1.48
CA ILE A 6 -10.38 -3.42 2.14
C ILE A 6 -9.20 -3.55 1.18
N THR A 7 -9.10 -4.66 0.43
CA THR A 7 -8.06 -4.86 -0.57
C THR A 7 -8.11 -3.78 -1.67
N GLY A 8 -9.31 -3.40 -2.12
CA GLY A 8 -9.52 -2.31 -3.08
C GLY A 8 -9.05 -0.96 -2.54
N MET A 9 -9.39 -0.62 -1.29
CA MET A 9 -8.93 0.61 -0.64
C MET A 9 -7.40 0.64 -0.51
N LEU A 10 -6.78 -0.45 -0.05
CA LEU A 10 -5.32 -0.55 0.09
C LEU A 10 -4.61 -0.43 -1.27
N SER A 11 -5.20 -0.97 -2.34
CA SER A 11 -4.67 -0.84 -3.70
C SER A 11 -4.66 0.62 -4.17
N SER A 12 -5.72 1.37 -3.88
CA SER A 12 -5.77 2.81 -4.17
C SER A 12 -4.71 3.60 -3.40
N VAL A 13 -4.52 3.31 -2.10
CA VAL A 13 -3.48 3.95 -1.28
C VAL A 13 -2.09 3.62 -1.82
N LEU A 14 -1.85 2.38 -2.24
CA LEU A 14 -0.59 1.96 -2.84
C LEU A 14 -0.27 2.74 -4.12
N SER A 15 -1.27 2.95 -4.98
CA SER A 15 -1.12 3.74 -6.20
C SER A 15 -0.74 5.20 -5.90
N ILE A 16 -1.38 5.81 -4.89
CA ILE A 16 -1.08 7.18 -4.46
C ILE A 16 0.36 7.26 -3.92
N LEU A 17 0.75 6.37 -3.01
CA LEU A 17 2.10 6.37 -2.44
C LEU A 17 3.18 6.15 -3.50
N THR A 18 2.90 5.34 -4.52
CA THR A 18 3.83 5.13 -5.64
C THR A 18 4.02 6.42 -6.44
N ALA A 19 2.95 7.16 -6.72
CA ALA A 19 3.03 8.46 -7.40
C ALA A 19 3.77 9.50 -6.54
N VAL A 20 3.49 9.53 -5.23
CA VAL A 20 4.18 10.43 -4.28
C VAL A 20 5.67 10.08 -4.20
N LEU A 21 6.04 8.80 -4.18
CA LEU A 21 7.44 8.38 -4.20
C LEU A 21 8.16 8.87 -5.46
N ALA A 22 7.52 8.72 -6.62
CA ALA A 22 8.09 9.19 -7.89
C ALA A 22 8.32 10.71 -7.85
N LEU A 23 7.36 11.48 -7.32
CA LEU A 23 7.50 12.93 -7.14
C LEU A 23 8.64 13.27 -6.18
N VAL A 24 8.69 12.65 -5.01
CA VAL A 24 9.71 12.93 -3.98
C VAL A 24 11.12 12.58 -4.47
N GLN A 25 11.27 11.54 -5.29
CA GLN A 25 12.55 11.19 -5.90
C GLN A 25 13.09 12.23 -6.88
N THR A 26 12.25 13.16 -7.36
CA THR A 26 12.72 14.27 -8.21
C THR A 26 13.31 15.43 -7.40
N ILE A 27 13.15 15.43 -6.07
CA ILE A 27 13.59 16.50 -5.18
C ILE A 27 14.92 16.09 -4.54
N THR A 28 15.99 16.85 -4.83
CA THR A 28 17.30 16.67 -4.19
C THR A 28 17.22 16.90 -2.68
N GLY A 29 17.76 16.00 -1.86
CA GLY A 29 17.74 16.12 -0.39
C GLY A 29 16.50 15.52 0.28
N ALA A 30 15.63 14.83 -0.46
CA ALA A 30 14.41 14.20 0.06
C ALA A 30 14.58 12.69 0.31
N GLU A 31 15.80 12.18 0.46
CA GLU A 31 16.09 10.74 0.56
C GLU A 31 15.42 10.09 1.77
N ALA A 32 15.36 10.80 2.90
CA ALA A 32 14.67 10.33 4.11
C ALA A 32 13.15 10.17 3.90
N ALA A 33 12.52 11.12 3.19
CA ALA A 33 11.10 11.03 2.85
C ALA A 33 10.84 9.89 1.86
N ALA A 34 11.68 9.75 0.84
CA ALA A 34 11.59 8.65 -0.12
C ALA A 34 11.73 7.28 0.58
N LEU A 35 12.61 7.16 1.57
CA LEU A 35 12.78 5.94 2.36
C LEU A 35 11.53 5.63 3.18
N ALA A 36 10.94 6.62 3.86
CA ALA A 36 9.70 6.45 4.62
C ALA A 36 8.54 6.00 3.72
N ILE A 37 8.41 6.59 2.54
CA ILE A 37 7.36 6.21 1.56
C ILE A 37 7.59 4.78 1.06
N LYS A 38 8.83 4.39 0.74
CA LYS A 38 9.17 3.01 0.35
C LYS A 38 8.79 2.00 1.44
N ALA A 39 9.05 2.32 2.70
CA ALA A 39 8.66 1.47 3.83
C ALA A 39 7.14 1.32 3.92
N ALA A 40 6.38 2.42 3.76
CA ALA A 40 4.91 2.37 3.75
C ALA A 40 4.34 1.52 2.61
N ILE A 41 4.88 1.68 1.39
CA ILE A 41 4.53 0.86 0.22
C ILE A 41 4.74 -0.63 0.51
N LEU A 42 5.88 -0.98 1.11
CA LEU A 42 6.20 -2.36 1.46
C LEU A 42 5.19 -2.93 2.47
N SER A 43 4.88 -2.20 3.55
CA SER A 43 3.91 -2.63 4.55
C SER A 43 2.51 -2.82 3.98
N ILE A 44 2.05 -1.93 3.10
CA ILE A 44 0.74 -2.06 2.45
C ILE A 44 0.71 -3.24 1.49
N THR A 45 1.78 -3.45 0.72
CA THR A 45 1.90 -4.60 -0.19
C THR A 45 1.84 -5.92 0.59
N GLN A 46 2.51 -6.00 1.73
CA GLN A 46 2.43 -7.16 2.63
C GLN A 46 1.02 -7.35 3.19
N ALA A 47 0.36 -6.26 3.63
CA ALA A 47 -1.01 -6.33 4.14
C ALA A 47 -2.00 -6.84 3.08
N ILE A 48 -1.89 -6.37 1.83
CA ILE A 48 -2.67 -6.87 0.70
C ILE A 48 -2.40 -8.36 0.48
N GLY A 49 -1.13 -8.78 0.50
CA GLY A 49 -0.75 -10.19 0.35
C GLY A 49 -1.35 -11.09 1.43
N ILE A 50 -1.36 -10.63 2.69
CA ILE A 50 -2.02 -11.33 3.81
C ILE A 50 -3.53 -11.41 3.58
N LEU A 51 -4.18 -10.29 3.26
CA LEU A 51 -5.62 -10.26 3.04
C LEU A 51 -6.06 -11.17 1.89
N ASN A 52 -5.25 -11.25 0.83
CA ASN A 52 -5.49 -12.13 -0.32
C ASN A 52 -5.22 -13.61 -0.02
N SER A 53 -4.42 -13.93 1.01
CA SER A 53 -4.18 -15.31 1.44
C SER A 53 -5.19 -15.82 2.47
N LEU A 54 -6.02 -14.93 3.04
CA LEU A 54 -7.08 -15.32 3.95
C LEU A 54 -8.19 -16.07 3.19
N PRO A 55 -8.71 -17.18 3.75
CA PRO A 55 -9.87 -17.85 3.20
C PRO A 55 -11.09 -16.91 3.21
N PRO A 56 -12.04 -17.07 2.28
CA PRO A 56 -13.26 -16.28 2.27
C PRO A 56 -13.98 -16.40 3.62
N ILE A 57 -14.07 -15.29 4.36
CA ILE A 57 -14.86 -15.27 5.60
C ILE A 57 -16.33 -15.21 5.20
N THR A 58 -16.97 -16.38 5.12
CA THR A 58 -18.43 -16.51 5.06
C THR A 58 -18.97 -16.32 6.47
N ILE A 59 -19.38 -15.10 6.80
CA ILE A 59 -20.18 -14.84 8.01
C ILE A 59 -21.62 -15.23 7.65
N PRO A 60 -22.27 -16.16 8.38
CA PRO A 60 -23.67 -16.51 8.15
C PRO A 60 -24.61 -15.32 8.39
#